data_AF-A0A822B1K5-F1
#
_entry.id   AF-A0A822B1K5-F1
#
_cell.length_a   1.000
_cell.length_b   1.000
_cell.length_c   1.000
_cell.angle_alpha   90.00
_cell.angle_beta   90.00
_cell.angle_gamma   90.00
#
_symmetry.space_group_name_H-M   'P 1'
#
loop_
_entity.id
_entity.type
_entity.pdbx_description
1 polymer ?
#
loop_
_entity_poly.entity_id
_entity_poly.type
_entity_poly.pdbx_seq_one_letter_code
_entity_poly.pdbx_strand_id
1 'polypeptide(L)'
;ILDEYISPVSAAELFLSEAVAKRKDALMKTVSFLGTIIHNDTVTTKQKDGILHMLGVIGNVLIKKKAFVNQLENMIVQYLFPELQSQTAFLRARACYALRNFSKLEYTNHDNSVRCLTYLINCLCNDTSLPVKVEAAMALNLFMSDSDTGEKGKAIIVPHLQIIVMRIIEIIRQTEIDDVMIVLQKIVGLFDQELQPIAVQMTSQLVEFFKHVVCSENSSNDESKTEERTVAAMGVLNTLDTIVSCMGEKPE
;
A
#
# COMPACT_ATOMS: atom_id res chain seq x y z
N ILE A 1 -3.91 -18.31 -10.23
CA ILE A 1 -2.65 -18.15 -11.01
C ILE A 1 -2.90 -17.76 -12.48
N LEU A 2 -3.97 -18.18 -13.15
CA LEU A 2 -4.21 -17.81 -14.56
C LEU A 2 -4.85 -16.42 -14.79
N ASP A 3 -5.65 -15.89 -13.86
CA ASP A 3 -6.39 -14.63 -14.11
C ASP A 3 -5.53 -13.36 -14.10
N GLU A 4 -4.45 -13.31 -13.32
CA GLU A 4 -3.51 -12.18 -13.34
C GLU A 4 -2.76 -12.04 -14.66
N TYR A 5 -2.67 -13.11 -15.47
CA TYR A 5 -2.04 -13.09 -16.80
C TYR A 5 -3.01 -12.75 -17.94
N ILE A 6 -4.33 -12.63 -17.68
CA ILE A 6 -5.33 -12.36 -18.72
C ILE A 6 -5.53 -10.85 -18.92
N SER A 7 -5.27 -10.02 -17.91
CA SER A 7 -5.45 -8.58 -18.01
C SER A 7 -4.37 -7.93 -18.89
N PRO A 8 -4.76 -7.19 -19.96
CA PRO A 8 -3.82 -6.41 -20.77
C PRO A 8 -3.01 -5.41 -19.95
N VAL A 9 -3.58 -4.91 -18.84
CA VAL A 9 -2.91 -3.96 -17.94
C VAL A 9 -1.78 -4.65 -17.18
N SER A 10 -2.05 -5.81 -16.57
CA SER A 10 -1.04 -6.58 -15.84
C SER A 10 0.07 -7.07 -16.77
N ALA A 11 -0.28 -7.51 -17.98
CA ALA A 11 0.69 -7.91 -19.00
C ALA A 11 1.59 -6.74 -19.43
N ALA A 12 1.01 -5.54 -19.61
CA ALA A 12 1.77 -4.34 -19.96
C ALA A 12 2.69 -3.87 -18.82
N GLU A 13 2.22 -3.93 -17.57
CA GLU A 13 3.01 -3.63 -16.38
C GLU A 13 4.22 -4.58 -16.25
N LEU A 14 3.98 -5.89 -16.37
CA LEU A 14 5.04 -6.88 -16.32
C LEU A 14 6.05 -6.70 -17.46
N PHE A 15 5.55 -6.52 -18.69
CA PHE A 15 6.41 -6.26 -19.84
C PHE A 15 7.29 -5.02 -19.64
N LEU A 16 6.71 -3.91 -19.17
CA LEU A 16 7.44 -2.68 -18.93
C LEU A 16 8.51 -2.87 -17.85
N SER A 17 8.14 -3.46 -16.71
CA SER A 17 9.05 -3.77 -15.59
C SER A 17 10.26 -4.59 -16.06
N GLU A 18 9.99 -5.67 -16.80
CA GLU A 18 11.02 -6.55 -17.35
C GLU A 18 11.88 -5.86 -18.41
N ALA A 19 11.28 -5.06 -19.28
CA ALA A 19 11.99 -4.33 -20.32
C ALA A 19 12.96 -3.30 -19.71
N VAL A 20 12.51 -2.48 -18.74
CA VAL A 20 13.37 -1.46 -18.12
C VAL A 20 14.47 -2.06 -17.24
N ALA A 21 14.23 -3.25 -16.67
CA ALA A 21 15.22 -3.96 -15.86
C ALA A 21 16.30 -4.67 -16.71
N LYS A 22 15.90 -5.31 -17.82
CA LYS A 22 16.77 -6.23 -18.58
C LYS A 22 17.32 -5.67 -19.89
N ARG A 23 16.70 -4.66 -20.49
CA ARG A 23 17.11 -4.13 -21.80
C ARG A 23 17.83 -2.80 -21.69
N LYS A 24 18.94 -2.70 -22.42
CA LYS A 24 19.71 -1.45 -22.54
C LYS A 24 18.82 -0.35 -23.13
N ASP A 25 18.99 0.87 -22.63
CA ASP A 25 18.31 2.10 -23.06
C ASP A 25 16.78 2.14 -22.86
N ALA A 26 16.12 1.02 -22.53
CA ALA A 26 14.68 0.97 -22.31
C ALA A 26 14.24 1.93 -21.20
N LEU A 27 14.95 1.92 -20.06
CA LEU A 27 14.69 2.84 -18.95
C LEU A 27 14.77 4.31 -19.39
N MET A 28 15.85 4.69 -20.09
CA MET A 28 16.04 6.07 -20.56
C MET A 28 14.93 6.49 -21.53
N LYS A 29 14.56 5.63 -22.47
CA LYS A 29 13.48 5.89 -23.42
C LYS A 29 12.14 6.08 -22.70
N THR A 30 11.85 5.24 -21.70
CA THR A 30 10.63 5.38 -20.88
C THR A 30 10.63 6.68 -20.09
N VAL A 31 11.73 7.05 -19.44
CA VAL A 31 11.84 8.32 -18.70
C VAL A 31 11.64 9.51 -19.64
N SER A 32 12.29 9.52 -20.80
CA SER A 32 12.11 10.58 -21.80
C SER A 32 10.66 10.68 -22.28
N PHE A 33 10.02 9.55 -22.56
CA PHE A 33 8.61 9.52 -22.97
C PHE A 33 7.69 10.08 -21.88
N LEU A 34 7.87 9.68 -20.61
CA LEU A 34 7.10 10.24 -19.50
C LEU A 34 7.32 11.75 -19.38
N GLY A 35 8.56 12.21 -19.55
CA GLY A 35 8.92 13.63 -19.60
C GLY A 35 8.15 14.38 -20.69
N THR A 36 8.02 13.82 -21.89
CA THR A 36 7.28 14.49 -22.99
C THR A 36 5.79 14.64 -22.72
N ILE A 37 5.19 13.70 -21.97
CA ILE A 37 3.75 13.75 -21.68
C ILE A 37 3.50 14.67 -20.50
N ILE A 38 4.29 14.56 -19.43
CA ILE A 38 4.11 15.35 -18.20
C ILE A 38 4.15 16.87 -18.45
N HIS A 39 4.98 17.32 -19.39
CA HIS A 39 5.13 18.75 -19.71
C HIS A 39 4.13 19.25 -20.77
N ASN A 40 3.15 18.43 -21.16
CA ASN A 40 2.09 18.84 -22.07
C ASN A 40 0.94 19.48 -21.27
N ASP A 41 0.54 20.71 -21.62
CA ASP A 41 -0.54 21.43 -20.92
C ASP A 41 -1.94 20.80 -21.10
N THR A 42 -2.07 19.79 -21.97
CA THR A 42 -3.35 19.16 -22.33
C THR A 42 -3.55 17.75 -21.76
N VAL A 43 -2.77 17.36 -20.74
CA VAL A 43 -2.85 16.00 -20.16
C VAL A 43 -4.19 15.75 -19.48
N THR A 44 -4.93 14.77 -20.00
CA THR A 44 -6.20 14.31 -19.41
C THR A 44 -5.97 13.53 -18.11
N THR A 45 -7.00 13.43 -17.25
CA THR A 45 -6.94 12.63 -16.01
C THR A 45 -6.61 11.16 -16.26
N LYS A 46 -7.05 10.58 -17.38
CA LYS A 46 -6.70 9.20 -17.77
C LYS A 46 -5.23 9.06 -18.16
N GLN A 47 -4.68 10.04 -18.86
CA GLN A 47 -3.25 10.06 -19.17
C GLN A 47 -2.41 10.24 -17.91
N LYS A 48 -2.85 11.08 -16.96
CA LYS A 48 -2.21 11.19 -15.64
C LYS A 48 -2.17 9.84 -14.92
N ASP A 49 -3.26 9.10 -14.87
CA ASP A 49 -3.28 7.75 -14.27
C ASP A 49 -2.23 6.83 -14.91
N GLY A 50 -2.16 6.79 -16.25
CA GLY A 50 -1.16 6.01 -16.97
C GLY A 50 0.29 6.44 -16.66
N ILE A 51 0.55 7.74 -16.56
CA ILE A 51 1.86 8.28 -16.18
C ILE A 51 2.25 7.83 -14.78
N LEU A 52 1.35 8.01 -13.80
CA LEU A 52 1.58 7.62 -12.41
C LEU A 52 1.80 6.10 -12.28
N HIS A 53 1.04 5.30 -13.05
CA HIS A 53 1.22 3.85 -13.09
C HIS A 53 2.61 3.49 -13.63
N MET A 54 3.00 4.02 -14.79
CA MET A 54 4.32 3.78 -15.37
C MET A 54 5.45 4.21 -14.43
N LEU A 55 5.31 5.35 -13.74
CA LEU A 55 6.28 5.81 -12.73
C LEU A 55 6.43 4.81 -11.59
N GLY A 56 5.32 4.27 -11.08
CA GLY A 56 5.34 3.20 -10.07
C GLY A 56 6.08 1.96 -10.57
N VAL A 57 5.77 1.48 -11.77
CA VAL A 57 6.38 0.28 -12.37
C VAL A 57 7.90 0.43 -12.50
N ILE A 58 8.39 1.58 -12.96
CA ILE A 58 9.84 1.80 -13.14
C ILE A 58 10.55 2.23 -11.85
N GLY A 59 9.83 2.60 -10.79
CA GLY A 59 10.37 3.19 -9.55
C GLY A 59 11.45 2.31 -8.90
N ASN A 60 11.18 1.01 -8.77
CA ASN A 60 12.12 0.04 -8.18
C ASN A 60 13.45 -0.06 -8.95
N VAL A 61 13.44 0.22 -10.25
CA VAL A 61 14.66 0.24 -11.08
C VAL A 61 15.35 1.59 -10.96
N LEU A 62 14.59 2.69 -10.93
CA LEU A 62 15.12 4.05 -10.80
C LEU A 62 15.94 4.25 -9.52
N ILE A 63 15.43 3.78 -8.37
CA ILE A 63 16.10 3.94 -7.07
C ILE A 63 17.47 3.27 -7.04
N LYS A 64 17.64 2.18 -7.80
CA LYS A 64 18.93 1.46 -7.90
C LYS A 64 19.95 2.15 -8.80
N LYS A 65 19.56 3.19 -9.55
CA LYS A 65 20.42 3.87 -10.53
C LYS A 65 20.89 5.22 -9.98
N LYS A 66 22.17 5.29 -9.60
CA LYS A 66 22.81 6.51 -9.06
C LYS A 66 22.57 7.78 -9.88
N ALA A 67 22.46 7.67 -11.20
CA ALA A 67 22.19 8.80 -12.09
C ALA A 67 20.84 9.48 -11.84
N PHE A 68 19.86 8.75 -11.29
CA PHE A 68 18.50 9.25 -11.08
C PHE A 68 18.18 9.60 -9.63
N VAL A 69 18.82 8.96 -8.65
CA VAL A 69 18.45 9.06 -7.22
C VAL A 69 18.23 10.51 -6.77
N ASN A 70 19.14 11.42 -7.11
CA ASN A 70 19.06 12.84 -6.72
C ASN A 70 17.86 13.60 -7.33
N GLN A 71 17.28 13.10 -8.43
CA GLN A 71 16.14 13.71 -9.11
C GLN A 71 14.81 13.07 -8.69
N LEU A 72 14.83 11.87 -8.09
CA LEU A 72 13.60 11.14 -7.74
C LEU A 72 12.79 11.87 -6.67
N GLU A 73 13.45 12.45 -5.68
CA GLU A 73 12.75 13.20 -4.63
C GLU A 73 11.98 14.39 -5.20
N ASN A 74 12.63 15.20 -6.05
CA ASN A 74 11.97 16.31 -6.73
C ASN A 74 10.81 15.83 -7.61
N MET A 75 10.98 14.71 -8.31
CA MET A 75 9.93 14.11 -9.13
C MET A 75 8.72 13.69 -8.27
N ILE A 76 8.94 13.05 -7.12
CA ILE A 76 7.88 12.67 -6.18
C ILE A 76 7.12 13.90 -5.68
N VAL A 77 7.86 14.92 -5.21
CA VAL A 77 7.27 16.15 -4.68
C VAL A 77 6.47 16.89 -5.75
N GLN A 78 6.98 16.94 -6.98
CA GLN A 78 6.37 17.70 -8.07
C GLN A 78 5.17 16.97 -8.69
N TYR A 79 5.21 15.64 -8.81
CA TYR A 79 4.25 14.89 -9.61
C TYR A 79 3.38 13.91 -8.82
N LEU A 80 3.86 13.34 -7.71
CA LEU A 80 3.06 12.39 -6.93
C LEU A 80 2.30 13.07 -5.80
N PHE A 81 2.94 13.97 -5.05
CA PHE A 81 2.31 14.63 -3.89
C PHE A 81 1.04 15.42 -4.25
N PRO A 82 0.98 16.21 -5.35
CA PRO A 82 -0.25 16.90 -5.70
C PRO A 82 -1.42 15.93 -5.98
N GLU A 83 -1.11 14.77 -6.55
CA GLU A 83 -2.13 13.80 -6.94
C GLU A 83 -2.70 13.04 -5.74
N LEU A 84 -2.00 12.96 -4.60
CA LEU A 84 -2.55 12.47 -3.33
C LEU A 84 -3.66 13.37 -2.77
N GLN A 85 -3.72 14.62 -3.21
CA GLN A 85 -4.75 15.60 -2.82
C GLN A 85 -5.72 15.90 -3.97
N SER A 86 -5.66 15.14 -5.06
CA SER A 86 -6.54 15.32 -6.22
C SER A 86 -7.99 15.15 -5.83
N GLN A 87 -8.90 15.93 -6.43
CA GLN A 87 -10.35 15.71 -6.28
C GLN A 87 -10.80 14.37 -6.87
N THR A 88 -9.97 13.76 -7.71
CA THR A 88 -10.27 12.51 -8.41
C THR A 88 -9.73 11.31 -7.62
N ALA A 89 -10.63 10.47 -7.12
CA ALA A 89 -10.27 9.36 -6.24
C ALA A 89 -9.28 8.35 -6.85
N PHE A 90 -9.46 7.97 -8.13
CA PHE A 90 -8.56 7.01 -8.77
C PHE A 90 -7.13 7.56 -8.94
N LEU A 91 -6.96 8.88 -9.06
CA LEU A 91 -5.64 9.51 -9.09
C LEU A 91 -4.95 9.45 -7.73
N ARG A 92 -5.70 9.68 -6.64
CA ARG A 92 -5.17 9.52 -5.27
C ARG A 92 -4.73 8.07 -5.01
N ALA A 93 -5.57 7.10 -5.41
CA ALA A 93 -5.24 5.69 -5.28
C ALA A 93 -3.97 5.34 -6.09
N ARG A 94 -3.89 5.83 -7.34
CA ARG A 94 -2.73 5.60 -8.19
C ARG A 94 -1.45 6.26 -7.66
N ALA A 95 -1.55 7.43 -7.05
CA ALA A 95 -0.41 8.09 -6.42
C ALA A 95 0.09 7.30 -5.20
N CYS A 96 -0.82 6.74 -4.38
CA CYS A 96 -0.45 5.82 -3.29
C CYS A 96 0.25 4.57 -3.83
N TYR A 97 -0.31 3.95 -4.88
CA TYR A 97 0.31 2.83 -5.59
C TYR A 97 1.73 3.19 -6.08
N ALA A 98 1.90 4.36 -6.69
CA ALA A 98 3.19 4.77 -7.23
C ALA A 98 4.22 4.94 -6.11
N LEU A 99 3.84 5.63 -5.03
CA LEU A 99 4.69 5.89 -3.86
C LEU A 99 5.20 4.61 -3.19
N ARG A 100 4.41 3.53 -3.18
CA ARG A 100 4.82 2.25 -2.59
C ARG A 100 6.13 1.73 -3.21
N ASN A 101 6.32 1.98 -4.51
CA ASN A 101 7.52 1.58 -5.27
C ASN A 101 8.72 2.51 -5.01
N PHE A 102 8.53 3.58 -4.24
CA PHE A 102 9.57 4.49 -3.76
C PHE A 102 9.78 4.42 -2.24
N SER A 103 9.26 3.38 -1.57
CA SER A 103 9.46 3.16 -0.13
C SER A 103 10.92 3.13 0.30
N LYS A 104 11.81 2.60 -0.56
CA LYS A 104 13.26 2.50 -0.33
C LYS A 104 14.06 3.74 -0.74
N LEU A 105 13.40 4.83 -1.08
CA LEU A 105 14.09 6.07 -1.44
C LEU A 105 14.53 6.79 -0.17
N GLU A 106 15.83 7.04 -0.06
CA GLU A 106 16.39 7.93 0.96
C GLU A 106 16.07 9.39 0.61
N TYR A 107 15.24 10.04 1.42
CA TYR A 107 14.93 11.46 1.27
C TYR A 107 16.08 12.32 1.80
N THR A 108 16.62 13.18 0.94
CA THR A 108 17.63 14.19 1.31
C THR A 108 16.98 15.29 2.16
N ASN A 109 15.75 15.71 1.84
CA ASN A 109 14.99 16.62 2.68
C ASN A 109 14.03 15.85 3.58
N HIS A 110 14.29 15.87 4.88
CA HIS A 110 13.43 15.23 5.88
C HIS A 110 11.98 15.73 5.87
N ASP A 111 11.73 17.00 5.51
CA ASP A 111 10.37 17.54 5.38
C ASP A 111 9.57 16.79 4.31
N ASN A 112 10.21 16.41 3.20
CA ASN A 112 9.56 15.66 2.13
C ASN A 112 9.18 14.23 2.58
N SER A 113 10.03 13.58 3.39
CA SER A 113 9.71 12.29 4.01
C SER A 113 8.52 12.41 4.96
N VAL A 114 8.52 13.44 5.82
CA VAL A 114 7.42 13.72 6.75
C VAL A 114 6.10 13.95 6.01
N ARG A 115 6.14 14.77 4.94
CA ARG A 115 4.99 15.03 4.08
C ARG A 115 4.49 13.77 3.40
N CYS A 116 5.38 12.93 2.88
CA CYS A 116 5.01 11.64 2.27
C CYS A 116 4.19 10.77 3.24
N LEU A 117 4.72 10.54 4.45
CA LEU A 117 4.03 9.75 5.48
C LEU A 117 2.70 10.40 5.88
N THR A 118 2.69 11.72 6.07
CA THR A 118 1.47 12.48 6.43
C THR A 118 0.38 12.32 5.37
N TYR A 119 0.73 12.42 4.08
CA TYR A 119 -0.23 12.22 2.99
C TYR A 119 -0.78 10.79 2.98
N LEU A 120 0.08 9.78 3.11
CA LEU A 120 -0.35 8.38 3.13
C LEU A 120 -1.24 8.07 4.34
N ILE A 121 -0.91 8.57 5.53
CA ILE A 121 -1.74 8.46 6.73
C ILE A 121 -3.10 9.11 6.50
N ASN A 122 -3.14 10.32 5.91
CA ASN A 122 -4.38 11.00 5.60
C ASN A 122 -5.24 10.21 4.58
N CYS A 123 -4.63 9.68 3.52
CA CYS A 123 -5.31 8.84 2.54
C CYS A 123 -5.91 7.57 3.16
N LEU A 124 -5.22 6.94 4.10
CA LEU A 124 -5.76 5.78 4.82
C LEU A 124 -6.88 6.17 5.79
N CYS A 125 -6.67 7.22 6.58
CA CYS A 125 -7.54 7.51 7.73
C CYS A 125 -8.79 8.31 7.38
N ASN A 126 -8.68 9.22 6.41
CA ASN A 126 -9.67 10.27 6.16
C ASN A 126 -10.27 10.26 4.75
N ASP A 127 -9.72 9.48 3.81
CA ASP A 127 -10.30 9.40 2.46
C ASP A 127 -11.70 8.76 2.50
N THR A 128 -12.54 9.09 1.53
CA THR A 128 -13.88 8.52 1.39
C THR A 128 -13.89 7.28 0.49
N SER A 129 -12.90 7.15 -0.38
CA SER A 129 -12.81 6.09 -1.38
C SER A 129 -12.03 4.89 -0.85
N LEU A 130 -12.69 3.73 -0.78
CA LEU A 130 -12.08 2.47 -0.33
C LEU A 130 -10.81 2.08 -1.11
N PRO A 131 -10.76 2.17 -2.45
CA PRO A 131 -9.52 1.93 -3.21
C PRO A 131 -8.33 2.79 -2.79
N VAL A 132 -8.57 4.04 -2.36
CA VAL A 132 -7.50 4.93 -1.90
C VAL A 132 -6.95 4.44 -0.56
N LYS A 133 -7.85 4.05 0.35
CA LYS A 133 -7.48 3.50 1.66
C LYS A 133 -6.66 2.22 1.53
N VAL A 134 -7.06 1.31 0.64
CA VAL A 134 -6.34 0.05 0.38
C VAL A 134 -4.91 0.34 -0.09
N GLU A 135 -4.74 1.15 -1.15
CA GLU A 135 -3.39 1.47 -1.67
C GLU A 135 -2.55 2.25 -0.66
N ALA A 136 -3.17 3.14 0.14
CA ALA A 136 -2.47 3.84 1.21
C ALA A 136 -1.98 2.89 2.32
N ALA A 137 -2.80 1.89 2.71
CA ALA A 137 -2.39 0.85 3.66
C ALA A 137 -1.21 0.02 3.14
N MET A 138 -1.28 -0.41 1.86
CA MET A 138 -0.19 -1.15 1.23
C MET A 138 1.10 -0.33 1.15
N ALA A 139 1.01 0.94 0.79
CA ALA A 139 2.15 1.84 0.77
C ALA A 139 2.74 2.05 2.16
N LEU A 140 1.92 2.40 3.15
CA LEU A 140 2.34 2.61 4.54
C LEU A 140 3.06 1.39 5.11
N ASN A 141 2.55 0.19 4.86
CA ASN A 141 3.22 -1.04 5.28
C ASN A 141 4.67 -1.15 4.77
N LEU A 142 4.90 -0.83 3.49
CA LEU A 142 6.26 -0.84 2.93
C LEU A 142 7.14 0.26 3.54
N PHE A 143 6.58 1.45 3.72
CA PHE A 143 7.27 2.56 4.40
C PHE A 143 7.51 2.30 5.89
N MET A 144 6.78 1.40 6.55
CA MET A 144 7.00 1.04 7.95
C MET A 144 7.98 -0.13 8.11
N SER A 145 7.97 -1.05 7.15
CA SER A 145 8.80 -2.26 7.15
C SER A 145 10.25 -1.97 6.73
N ASP A 146 10.51 -0.83 6.09
CA ASP A 146 11.87 -0.48 5.73
C ASP A 146 12.69 -0.14 6.99
N SER A 147 13.83 -0.80 7.15
CA SER A 147 14.72 -0.62 8.30
C SER A 147 15.19 0.84 8.46
N ASP A 148 15.09 1.63 7.40
CA ASP A 148 15.55 3.03 7.35
C ASP A 148 14.45 4.06 7.63
N THR A 149 13.21 3.62 7.94
CA THR A 149 12.13 4.50 8.44
C THR A 149 12.59 5.28 9.67
N GLY A 150 13.59 4.75 10.39
CA GLY A 150 14.27 5.40 11.50
C GLY A 150 13.34 5.76 12.66
N GLU A 151 13.92 6.33 13.72
CA GLU A 151 13.13 6.86 14.85
C GLU A 151 12.20 8.01 14.40
N LYS A 152 12.61 8.78 13.39
CA LYS A 152 11.85 9.94 12.89
C LYS A 152 10.55 9.54 12.18
N GLY A 153 10.58 8.52 11.33
CA GLY A 153 9.35 8.03 10.68
C GLY A 153 8.41 7.40 11.70
N LYS A 154 8.95 6.62 12.66
CA LYS A 154 8.16 6.09 13.79
C LYS A 154 7.49 7.21 14.59
N ALA A 155 8.18 8.32 14.88
CA ALA A 155 7.62 9.45 15.61
C ALA A 155 6.40 10.09 14.92
N ILE A 156 6.29 9.98 13.59
CA ILE A 156 5.14 10.46 12.81
C ILE A 156 4.01 9.42 12.82
N ILE A 157 4.35 8.14 12.74
CA ILE A 157 3.39 7.04 12.62
C ILE A 157 2.72 6.72 13.96
N VAL A 158 3.52 6.60 15.03
CA VAL A 158 3.06 6.13 16.36
C VAL A 158 1.85 6.90 16.88
N PRO A 159 1.76 8.25 16.78
CA PRO A 159 0.57 9.00 17.19
C PRO A 159 -0.73 8.61 16.47
N HIS A 160 -0.61 8.08 15.25
CA HIS A 160 -1.74 7.67 14.41
C HIS A 160 -1.93 6.15 14.37
N LEU A 161 -1.04 5.38 14.99
CA LEU A 161 -0.93 3.93 14.80
C LEU A 161 -2.20 3.17 15.18
N GLN A 162 -2.85 3.54 16.29
CA GLN A 162 -4.14 2.97 16.67
C GLN A 162 -5.21 3.20 15.59
N ILE A 163 -5.29 4.41 15.05
CA ILE A 163 -6.27 4.75 14.01
C ILE A 163 -5.95 3.98 12.72
N ILE A 164 -4.67 3.94 12.34
CA ILE A 164 -4.19 3.19 11.16
C ILE A 164 -4.63 1.72 11.25
N VAL A 165 -4.36 1.05 12.37
CA VAL A 165 -4.71 -0.37 12.57
C VAL A 165 -6.21 -0.59 12.54
N MET A 166 -6.99 0.26 13.22
CA MET A 166 -8.46 0.14 13.20
C MET A 166 -9.04 0.35 11.79
N ARG A 167 -8.49 1.29 11.01
CA ARG A 167 -8.87 1.49 9.61
C ARG A 167 -8.50 0.30 8.73
N ILE A 168 -7.36 -0.33 8.96
CA ILE A 168 -6.96 -1.54 8.23
C ILE A 168 -7.92 -2.70 8.54
N ILE A 169 -8.31 -2.89 9.81
CA ILE A 169 -9.32 -3.90 10.19
C ILE A 169 -10.67 -3.61 9.50
N GLU A 170 -11.10 -2.34 9.46
CA GLU A 170 -12.31 -1.94 8.71
C GLU A 170 -12.22 -2.28 7.22
N ILE A 171 -11.07 -2.06 6.58
CA ILE A 171 -10.85 -2.41 5.17
C ILE A 171 -10.96 -3.92 4.99
N ILE A 172 -10.30 -4.72 5.83
CA ILE A 172 -10.36 -6.20 5.79
C ILE A 172 -11.82 -6.67 5.83
N ARG A 173 -12.63 -6.09 6.72
CA ARG A 173 -14.06 -6.39 6.83
C ARG A 173 -14.89 -6.04 5.59
N GLN A 174 -14.44 -5.08 4.78
CA GLN A 174 -15.16 -4.58 3.61
C GLN A 174 -14.73 -5.23 2.30
N THR A 175 -13.45 -5.63 2.19
CA THR A 175 -12.88 -6.06 0.90
C THR A 175 -12.51 -7.53 0.84
N GLU A 176 -12.36 -8.21 1.99
CA GLU A 176 -11.91 -9.61 2.05
C GLU A 176 -10.60 -9.83 1.26
N ILE A 177 -9.75 -8.79 1.17
CA ILE A 177 -8.48 -8.84 0.44
C ILE A 177 -7.39 -9.38 1.36
N ASP A 178 -6.81 -10.53 1.00
CA ASP A 178 -5.75 -11.20 1.76
C ASP A 178 -4.51 -10.33 1.95
N ASP A 179 -4.11 -9.56 0.94
CA ASP A 179 -2.94 -8.67 1.02
C ASP A 179 -3.06 -7.65 2.16
N VAL A 180 -4.28 -7.17 2.46
CA VAL A 180 -4.52 -6.21 3.55
C VAL A 180 -4.41 -6.91 4.91
N MET A 181 -4.78 -8.19 5.01
CA MET A 181 -4.55 -8.98 6.22
C MET A 181 -3.05 -9.15 6.49
N ILE A 182 -2.25 -9.42 5.46
CA ILE A 182 -0.78 -9.50 5.57
C ILE A 182 -0.19 -8.17 6.05
N VAL A 183 -0.71 -7.04 5.54
CA VAL A 183 -0.33 -5.70 6.01
C VAL A 183 -0.58 -5.55 7.51
N LEU A 184 -1.76 -5.96 8.00
CA LEU A 184 -2.08 -5.89 9.43
C LEU A 184 -1.10 -6.72 10.27
N GLN A 185 -0.84 -7.97 9.87
CA GLN A 185 0.09 -8.87 10.57
C GLN A 185 1.50 -8.26 10.69
N LYS A 186 2.00 -7.66 9.60
CA LYS A 186 3.31 -6.99 9.60
C LYS A 186 3.35 -5.80 10.55
N ILE A 187 2.33 -4.95 10.53
CA ILE A 187 2.25 -3.78 11.42
C ILE A 187 2.19 -4.23 12.88
N VAL A 188 1.43 -5.28 13.20
CA VAL A 188 1.36 -5.87 14.54
C VAL A 188 2.73 -6.36 15.01
N GLY A 189 3.48 -7.04 14.15
CA GLY A 189 4.82 -7.50 14.48
C GLY A 189 5.86 -6.37 14.62
N LEU A 190 5.67 -5.23 13.95
CA LEU A 190 6.61 -4.09 13.99
C LEU A 190 6.39 -3.14 15.17
N PHE A 191 5.15 -3.09 15.70
CA PHE A 191 4.74 -2.13 16.74
C PHE A 191 3.97 -2.84 17.87
N ASP A 192 4.44 -4.02 18.27
CA ASP A 192 3.81 -4.86 19.28
C ASP A 192 3.64 -4.12 20.62
N GLN A 193 4.64 -3.35 21.04
CA GLN A 193 4.62 -2.58 22.28
C GLN A 193 3.58 -1.46 22.25
N GLU A 194 3.52 -0.70 21.16
CA GLU A 194 2.60 0.43 21.01
C GLU A 194 1.15 -0.04 20.79
N LEU A 195 0.95 -1.23 20.24
CA LEU A 195 -0.36 -1.81 19.97
C LEU A 195 -0.92 -2.65 21.13
N GLN A 196 -0.08 -3.04 22.09
CA GLN A 196 -0.49 -3.83 23.26
C GLN A 196 -1.73 -3.25 24.00
N PRO A 197 -1.86 -1.92 24.22
CA PRO A 197 -3.02 -1.35 24.93
C PRO A 197 -4.36 -1.57 24.21
N ILE A 198 -4.35 -1.81 22.90
CA ILE A 198 -5.55 -1.98 22.07
C ILE A 198 -5.71 -3.41 21.54
N ALA A 199 -4.86 -4.34 21.97
CA ALA A 199 -4.86 -5.73 21.52
C ALA A 199 -6.25 -6.39 21.65
N VAL A 200 -6.89 -6.25 22.82
CA VAL A 200 -8.23 -6.78 23.08
C VAL A 200 -9.27 -6.22 22.11
N GLN A 201 -9.19 -4.93 21.79
CA GLN A 201 -10.10 -4.29 20.84
C GLN A 201 -9.90 -4.84 19.42
N MET A 202 -8.65 -4.96 18.97
CA MET A 202 -8.31 -5.52 17.66
C MET A 202 -8.79 -6.97 17.53
N THR A 203 -8.46 -7.81 18.51
CA THR A 203 -8.89 -9.21 18.58
C THR A 203 -10.41 -9.32 18.56
N SER A 204 -11.12 -8.47 19.32
CA SER A 204 -12.59 -8.49 19.37
C SER A 204 -13.21 -8.20 18.00
N GLN A 205 -12.70 -7.21 17.26
CA GLN A 205 -13.19 -6.88 15.92
C GLN A 205 -12.89 -8.00 14.90
N LEU A 206 -11.71 -8.62 14.98
CA LEU A 206 -11.36 -9.75 14.12
C LEU A 206 -12.23 -10.98 14.42
N VAL A 207 -12.54 -11.26 15.68
CA VAL A 207 -13.46 -12.34 16.08
C VAL A 207 -14.88 -12.08 15.58
N GLU A 208 -15.37 -10.83 15.65
CA GLU A 208 -16.67 -10.46 15.10
C GLU A 208 -16.71 -10.70 13.59
N PHE A 209 -15.65 -10.32 12.88
CA PHE A 209 -15.53 -10.56 11.45
C PHE A 209 -15.45 -12.06 11.12
N PHE A 210 -14.66 -12.85 11.85
CA PHE A 210 -14.62 -14.30 11.70
C PHE A 210 -16.01 -14.93 11.84
N LYS A 211 -16.77 -14.53 12.88
CA LYS A 211 -18.16 -15.00 13.07
C LYS A 211 -19.04 -14.63 11.88
N HIS A 212 -18.90 -13.41 11.34
CA HIS A 212 -19.66 -13.00 10.16
C HIS A 212 -19.34 -13.87 8.95
N VAL A 213 -18.06 -14.12 8.67
CA VAL A 213 -17.61 -14.95 7.54
C VAL A 213 -18.16 -16.38 7.68
N VAL A 214 -18.03 -17.01 8.84
CA VAL A 214 -18.48 -18.40 9.09
C VAL A 214 -20.00 -18.51 9.16
N CYS A 215 -20.72 -17.61 9.85
CA CYS A 215 -22.18 -17.72 9.99
C CYS A 215 -22.93 -17.43 8.67
N SER A 216 -22.28 -16.81 7.68
CA SER A 216 -22.84 -16.62 6.34
C SER A 216 -23.00 -17.92 5.55
N GLU A 217 -22.45 -19.05 6.03
CA GLU A 217 -22.52 -20.38 5.41
C GLU A 217 -23.96 -20.89 5.17
N ASN A 218 -24.95 -20.43 5.94
CA ASN A 218 -26.29 -21.00 5.95
C ASN A 218 -27.22 -20.55 4.81
N SER A 219 -26.75 -19.83 3.77
CA SER A 219 -27.64 -19.19 2.79
C SER A 219 -27.36 -19.47 1.31
N SER A 220 -26.29 -20.19 0.93
CA SER A 220 -26.01 -20.43 -0.49
C SER A 220 -25.20 -21.71 -0.74
N ASN A 221 -25.76 -22.65 -1.50
CA ASN A 221 -25.11 -23.85 -2.04
C ASN A 221 -24.07 -23.54 -3.14
N ASP A 222 -23.39 -22.41 -3.06
CA ASP A 222 -22.41 -21.95 -4.05
C ASP A 222 -21.01 -22.29 -3.57
N GLU A 223 -20.46 -23.40 -4.06
CA GLU A 223 -19.14 -23.94 -3.65
C GLU A 223 -18.01 -22.91 -3.83
N SER A 224 -18.08 -22.06 -4.86
CA SER A 224 -17.07 -21.04 -5.14
C SER A 224 -16.95 -19.99 -4.03
N LYS A 225 -18.09 -19.49 -3.54
CA LYS A 225 -18.14 -18.54 -2.42
C LYS A 225 -17.75 -19.18 -1.10
N THR A 226 -17.90 -20.49 -0.96
CA THR A 226 -17.48 -21.21 0.24
C THR A 226 -15.95 -21.28 0.32
N GLU A 227 -15.26 -21.48 -0.81
CA GLU A 227 -13.80 -21.46 -0.87
C GLU A 227 -13.23 -20.07 -0.51
N GLU A 228 -13.72 -19.00 -1.14
CA GLU A 228 -13.29 -17.61 -0.86
C GLU A 228 -13.47 -17.25 0.63
N ARG A 229 -14.62 -17.60 1.21
CA ARG A 229 -14.90 -17.37 2.64
C ARG A 229 -14.00 -18.19 3.55
N THR A 230 -13.68 -19.44 3.18
CA THR A 230 -12.76 -20.28 3.94
C THR A 230 -11.37 -19.66 3.98
N VAL A 231 -10.89 -19.13 2.84
CA VAL A 231 -9.62 -18.41 2.75
C VAL A 231 -9.62 -17.17 3.65
N ALA A 232 -10.67 -16.34 3.57
CA ALA A 232 -10.80 -15.17 4.44
C ALA A 232 -10.82 -15.55 5.93
N ALA A 233 -11.55 -16.60 6.30
CA ALA A 233 -11.61 -17.10 7.68
C ALA A 233 -10.23 -17.56 8.19
N MET A 234 -9.46 -18.27 7.36
CA MET A 234 -8.08 -18.65 7.67
C MET A 234 -7.17 -17.44 7.85
N GLY A 235 -7.29 -16.43 6.97
CA GLY A 235 -6.52 -15.19 7.07
C GLY A 235 -6.77 -14.44 8.39
N VAL A 236 -8.02 -14.44 8.87
CA VAL A 236 -8.39 -13.87 10.18
C VAL A 236 -7.76 -14.67 11.32
N LEU A 237 -7.84 -16.01 11.28
CA LEU A 237 -7.23 -16.87 12.30
C LEU A 237 -5.71 -16.69 12.38
N ASN A 238 -5.02 -16.63 11.24
CA ASN A 238 -3.57 -16.37 11.19
C ASN A 238 -3.21 -14.99 11.77
N THR A 239 -4.07 -13.99 11.53
CA THR A 239 -3.88 -12.65 12.10
C THR A 239 -4.07 -12.65 13.62
N LEU A 240 -5.08 -13.37 14.12
CA LEU A 240 -5.30 -13.56 15.55
C LEU A 240 -4.12 -14.27 16.21
N ASP A 241 -3.60 -15.32 15.58
CA ASP A 241 -2.42 -16.05 16.03
C ASP A 241 -1.18 -15.15 16.08
N THR A 242 -1.00 -14.28 15.08
CA THR A 242 0.09 -13.27 15.07
C THR A 242 -0.05 -12.31 16.25
N ILE A 243 -1.24 -11.77 16.51
CA ILE A 243 -1.47 -10.86 17.65
C ILE A 243 -1.14 -11.56 18.97
N VAL A 244 -1.60 -12.79 19.16
CA VAL A 244 -1.33 -13.58 20.37
C VAL A 244 0.15 -13.90 20.50
N SER A 245 0.82 -14.26 19.41
CA SER A 245 2.26 -14.57 19.42
C SER A 245 3.11 -13.34 19.75
N CYS A 246 2.81 -12.18 19.15
CA CYS A 246 3.56 -10.95 19.39
C CYS A 246 3.32 -10.35 20.78
N MET A 247 2.13 -10.53 21.36
CA MET A 247 1.72 -9.81 22.57
C MET A 247 1.50 -10.72 23.79
N GLY A 248 1.40 -12.04 23.59
CA GLY A 248 1.13 -13.03 24.64
C GLY A 248 2.39 -13.57 25.34
N GLU A 249 3.58 -13.44 24.74
CA GLU A 249 4.84 -13.97 25.28
C GLU A 249 5.61 -12.97 26.17
N LYS A 250 4.95 -12.03 26.84
CA LYS A 250 5.61 -11.16 27.83
C LYS A 250 5.22 -11.62 29.24
N PRO A 251 6.00 -12.50 29.90
CA PRO A 251 5.87 -12.70 31.33
C PRO A 251 6.11 -11.35 32.02
N GLU A 252 5.27 -11.03 33.00
CA GLU A 252 5.43 -9.85 33.87
C GLU A 252 6.80 -9.77 34.54
#